data_AF-A0A7J8HU48-F1
#
_entry.id   AF-A0A7J8HU48-F1
#
_cell.length_a   1.000
_cell.length_b   1.000
_cell.length_c   1.000
_cell.angle_alpha   90.00
_cell.angle_beta   90.00
_cell.angle_gamma   90.00
#
_symmetry.space_group_name_H-M   'P 1'
#
loop_
_entity.id
_entity.type
_entity.pdbx_description
1 polymer ?
#
loop_
_entity_poly.entity_id
_entity_poly.type
_entity_poly.pdbx_seq_one_letter_code
_entity_poly.pdbx_strand_id
1 'polypeptide(L)' 'MRDCFCTINLDQEEVYRTQVVEKSLSPFFSEEFYFEIPRTFQYLSFYVYDKNVLQRDLRIGTCGRRCISSDLEL' A
#
# COMPACT_ATOMS: atom_id res chain seq x y z
N MET A 1 5.23 -8.89 -18.80
CA MET A 1 4.17 -8.40 -17.90
C MET A 1 4.75 -8.30 -16.49
N ARG A 2 4.23 -7.40 -15.67
CA ARG A 2 4.79 -7.07 -14.36
C ARG A 2 4.12 -7.88 -13.26
N ASP A 3 4.87 -8.13 -12.19
CA ASP A 3 4.35 -8.74 -10.98
C ASP A 3 4.14 -7.60 -9.97
N CYS A 4 2.90 -7.33 -9.60
CA CYS A 4 2.58 -6.12 -8.85
C CYS A 4 2.13 -6.44 -7.43
N PHE A 5 2.50 -5.61 -6.46
CA PHE A 5 1.89 -5.61 -5.13
C PHE A 5 1.64 -4.17 -4.66
N CYS A 6 0.75 -4.02 -3.70
CA CYS A 6 0.44 -2.75 -3.06
C CYS A 6 0.84 -2.80 -1.59
N THR A 7 1.40 -1.72 -1.08
CA THR A 7 1.59 -1.51 0.35
C THR A 7 0.68 -0.38 0.82
N ILE A 8 0.27 -0.48 2.07
CA ILE A 8 -0.54 0.51 2.76
C ILE A 8 0.29 1.01 3.90
N ASN A 9 0.43 2.33 3.96
CA ASN A 9 1.34 2.98 4.88
C ASN A 9 0.61 4.07 5.65
N LEU A 10 0.87 4.12 6.95
CA LEU A 10 0.58 5.27 7.79
C LEU A 10 1.87 6.07 7.92
N ASP A 11 1.88 7.28 7.37
CA ASP A 11 3.06 8.10 7.17
C ASP A 11 4.16 7.35 6.39
N GLN A 12 5.19 6.87 7.09
CA GLN A 12 6.32 6.12 6.54
C GLN A 12 6.30 4.62 6.94
N GLU A 13 5.40 4.23 7.84
CA GLU A 13 5.32 2.86 8.35
C GLU A 13 4.38 2.03 7.49
N GLU A 14 4.86 0.90 6.98
CA GLU A 14 4.04 -0.07 6.25
C GLU A 14 3.22 -0.87 7.24
N VAL A 15 1.90 -0.73 7.18
CA VAL A 15 0.96 -1.44 8.05
C VAL A 15 0.36 -2.67 7.37
N TYR A 16 0.37 -2.70 6.04
CA TYR A 16 -0.13 -3.84 5.28
C TYR A 16 0.53 -3.96 3.91
N ARG A 17 0.60 -5.19 3.41
CA ARG A 17 1.09 -5.53 2.07
C ARG A 17 0.22 -6.62 1.47
N THR A 18 -0.23 -6.40 0.24
CA THR A 18 -1.03 -7.37 -0.52
C THR A 18 -0.18 -8.54 -1.00
N GLN A 19 -0.85 -9.60 -1.43
CA GLN A 19 -0.22 -10.60 -2.27
C GLN A 19 0.23 -10.02 -3.61
N VAL A 20 1.14 -10.74 -4.25
CA VAL A 20 1.67 -10.38 -5.56
C VAL A 20 0.71 -10.86 -6.63
N VAL A 21 0.24 -9.94 -7.47
CA VAL A 21 -0.51 -10.24 -8.68
C VAL A 21 0.49 -10.41 -9.81
N GLU A 22 0.71 -11.66 -10.23
CA GLU A 22 1.67 -11.98 -11.29
C GLU A 22 1.15 -11.57 -12.67
N LYS A 23 2.09 -11.13 -13.51
CA LYS A 23 1.93 -10.96 -14.96
C LYS A 23 0.67 -10.15 -15.37
N SER A 24 0.38 -9.04 -14.68
CA SER A 24 -0.75 -8.16 -15.01
C SER A 24 -0.32 -6.71 -15.24
N LEU A 25 -0.92 -6.05 -16.23
CA LEU A 25 -0.82 -4.59 -16.44
C LEU A 25 -1.94 -3.80 -15.73
N SER A 26 -2.92 -4.51 -15.17
CA SER A 26 -4.04 -3.95 -14.42
C SER A 26 -4.29 -4.84 -13.20
N PRO A 27 -3.40 -4.80 -12.20
CA PRO A 27 -3.49 -5.68 -11.04
C PRO A 27 -4.76 -5.39 -10.24
N PHE A 28 -5.46 -6.44 -9.85
CA PHE A 28 -6.60 -6.38 -8.94
C PHE A 28 -6.26 -7.19 -7.68
N PHE A 29 -6.10 -6.51 -6.55
CA PHE A 29 -5.64 -7.13 -5.29
C PHE A 29 -6.78 -7.81 -4.53
N SER A 30 -7.96 -7.20 -4.48
CA SER A 30 -9.17 -7.77 -3.85
C SER A 30 -8.99 -8.21 -2.38
N GLU A 31 -8.12 -7.55 -1.62
CA GLU A 31 -7.81 -7.89 -0.24
C GLU A 31 -8.46 -6.92 0.75
N GLU A 32 -8.95 -7.47 1.87
CA GLU A 32 -9.45 -6.74 3.03
C GLU A 32 -8.44 -6.83 4.18
N PHE A 33 -8.25 -5.75 4.92
CA PHE A 33 -7.26 -5.67 6.00
C PHE A 33 -7.79 -4.82 7.15
N TYR A 34 -7.26 -5.09 8.34
CA TYR A 34 -7.59 -4.39 9.57
C TYR A 34 -6.28 -4.10 10.32
N PHE A 35 -6.12 -2.88 10.82
CA PHE A 35 -4.99 -2.48 11.65
C PHE A 35 -5.42 -1.45 12.69
N GLU A 36 -4.65 -1.32 13.77
CA GLU A 36 -4.87 -0.28 14.77
C GLU A 36 -4.38 1.07 14.25
N ILE A 37 -5.16 2.13 14.50
CA ILE A 37 -4.83 3.48 14.07
C ILE A 37 -4.01 4.19 15.16
N PRO A 38 -2.73 4.54 14.91
CA PRO A 38 -1.94 5.29 15.86
C PRO A 38 -2.51 6.71 16.03
N ARG A 39 -2.57 7.21 17.27
CA ARG A 39 -3.13 8.55 17.56
C ARG A 39 -2.43 9.72 16.87
N THR A 40 -1.20 9.52 16.39
CA THR A 40 -0.34 10.60 15.88
C THR A 40 -0.07 10.55 14.37
N PHE A 41 -0.71 9.63 13.64
CA PHE A 41 -0.48 9.53 12.19
C PHE A 41 -1.10 10.72 11.43
N GLN A 42 -0.55 11.06 10.27
CA GLN A 42 -1.02 12.21 9.48
C GLN A 42 -1.36 11.88 8.03
N TYR A 43 -0.81 10.81 7.48
CA TYR A 43 -1.01 10.43 6.09
C TYR A 43 -1.36 8.95 5.97
N LEU A 44 -2.40 8.66 5.22
CA LEU A 44 -2.66 7.32 4.71
C LEU A 44 -2.20 7.29 3.25
N SER A 45 -1.27 6.39 2.93
CA SER A 45 -0.69 6.26 1.60
C SER A 45 -0.76 4.82 1.11
N PHE A 46 -1.01 4.68 -0.19
CA PHE A 46 -0.96 3.43 -0.93
C PHE A 46 0.19 3.54 -1.93
N TYR A 47 1.08 2.56 -1.93
CA TYR A 47 2.20 2.49 -2.86
C TYR A 47 2.09 1.23 -3.72
N VAL A 48 2.14 1.40 -5.03
CA VAL A 48 2.15 0.27 -5.97
C VAL A 48 3.57 -0.01 -6.40
N TYR A 49 3.98 -1.27 -6.31
CA TYR A 49 5.32 -1.75 -6.66
C TYR A 49 5.29 -2.72 -7.82
N ASP A 50 6.32 -2.64 -8.66
CA ASP A 50 6.73 -3.67 -9.62
C ASP A 50 7.78 -4.55 -8.95
N LYS A 51 7.39 -5.79 -8.65
CA LYS A 51 8.20 -6.78 -7.95
C LYS A 51 9.26 -7.32 -8.88
N ASN A 52 10.50 -7.31 -8.40
CA ASN A 52 11.63 -7.86 -9.14
C ASN A 52 12.29 -8.98 -8.33
N VAL A 53 12.54 -10.13 -8.98
CA VAL A 53 13.18 -11.28 -8.31
C VAL A 53 14.67 -11.01 -8.03
N LEU A 54 15.33 -10.27 -8.92
CA LEU A 54 16.79 -10.06 -8.89
C LEU A 54 17.19 -8.66 -8.42
N GLN A 55 16.26 -7.72 -8.37
CA GLN A 55 16.51 -6.32 -8.05
C GLN A 55 15.57 -5.88 -6.93
N ARG A 56 15.84 -4.71 -6.35
CA ARG A 56 14.88 -4.11 -5.40
C ARG A 56 13.57 -3.81 -6.12
N ASP A 57 12.47 -4.01 -5.41
CA ASP A 57 11.13 -3.68 -5.90
C ASP A 57 11.06 -2.19 -6.25
N LEU A 58 10.48 -1.90 -7.42
CA LEU A 58 10.40 -0.54 -7.94
C LEU A 58 9.03 0.04 -7.61
N ARG A 59 8.98 1.15 -6.87
CA ARG A 59 7.72 1.86 -6.65
C ARG A 59 7.29 2.56 -7.94
N ILE A 60 6.18 2.12 -8.52
CA ILE A 60 5.65 2.64 -9.78
C ILE A 60 4.50 3.63 -9.60
N GLY A 61 3.88 3.68 -8.42
CA GLY A 61 2.76 4.58 -8.15
C GLY A 61 2.61 4.91 -6.68
N THR A 62 1.98 6.06 -6.42
CA THR A 62 1.57 6.48 -5.08
C THR A 62 0.21 7.14 -5.15
N CYS A 63 -0.64 6.86 -4.18
CA CYS A 63 -1.87 7.60 -3.92
C CYS A 63 -1.99 7.76 -2.42
N GLY A 64 -2.11 8.98 -1.93
CA GLY A 64 -2.23 9.21 -0.50
C GLY A 64 -3.02 10.46 -0.20
N ARG A 65 -3.60 10.50 0.99
CA ARG A 65 -4.21 11.70 1.55
C ARG A 65 -3.72 11.92 2.97
N ARG A 66 -3.71 13.19 3.34
CA ARG A 66 -3.61 13.56 4.73
C ARG A 66 -4.89 13.10 5.44
N CYS A 67 -4.74 12.30 6.48
CA CYS A 67 -5.79 11.81 7.35
C CYS A 67 -5.27 11.81 8.79
N ILE A 68 -6.06 12.25 9.75
CA ILE A 68 -5.78 12.10 11.19
C ILE A 68 -6.62 10.96 11.77
N SER A 69 -6.30 10.49 12.98
CA SER A 69 -7.05 9.40 13.63
C SER A 69 -8.55 9.64 13.69
N SER A 70 -8.96 10.88 13.96
CA SER A 70 -10.37 11.25 13.99
C SER A 70 -11.07 11.22 12.63
N ASP A 71 -10.34 11.19 11.50
CA ASP A 71 -10.95 11.09 10.18
C ASP A 71 -11.36 9.65 9.82
N LEU A 72 -10.83 8.65 10.54
CA LEU A 72 -11.10 7.23 10.29
C LEU A 72 -11.93 6.56 11.39
N GLU A 73 -12.08 7.20 12.55
CA GLU A 73 -13.04 6.82 13.59
C GLU A 73 -14.44 7.32 13.18
N LEU A 74 -15.16 6.56 12.34
CA LEU A 74 -16.60 6.74 12.07
C LEU A 74 -17.46 6.11 13.17
#